data_AF-A0A8T7H5C1-F1
#
_entry.id   AF-A0A8T7H5C1-F1
#
_cell.length_a   1.000
_cell.length_b   1.000
_cell.length_c   1.000
_cell.angle_alpha   90.00
_cell.angle_beta   90.00
_cell.angle_gamma   90.00
#
_symmetry.space_group_name_H-M   'P 1'
#
loop_
_entity.id
_entity.type
_entity.pdbx_description
1 polymer ?
#
loop_
_entity_poly.entity_id
_entity_poly.type
_entity_poly.pdbx_seq_one_letter_code
_entity_poly.pdbx_strand_id
1 'polypeptide(L)'
;VDCGGTCSRCPTCADGLRNGNEQGVDCGGDCDVCPTCYDEILNGYEEGVDCGGSCDACPTCYDNIRNGEEQGVDCGGDCPAVCIPLFAPLTTGWRIFLLLLILVVVLIVIYLLLRKKIDSFYTKTKEKIMLFLEKFKKEEEVEYKSILEKVVEKLIDLENSIGKEKTKELFDDLLYILKGFFTDLLDIDYEFTYEELKKELKKQKINKKLIKGAVECYKEIENSRYTEEEQNEQKLRELINKAKVVVRNLVLLKTLIEEEENISTLIKRGEEFVRKKDKLNSKIFYMKTLQVYKSLDETEKSKHYNKIKNLHTLISDMKEGDDTGKKMLSIILVFASVFFLSFFIGPQKTGFVVFENQPLQMENISTQYAVVGERYYSELNIYGGMGKITFFDDTELFEVSNEGVIDFIPKEEQRGLHKIVVIVEDEGMSRDHKLIKFRIE
;
A
#
# COMPACT_ATOMS: atom_id res chain seq x y z
N VAL A 1 -23.52 28.76 57.29
CA VAL A 1 -23.62 29.70 56.15
C VAL A 1 -24.93 30.44 56.37
N ASP A 2 -24.90 31.73 56.71
CA ASP A 2 -26.12 32.52 56.96
C ASP A 2 -26.75 32.91 55.62
N CYS A 3 -27.92 32.36 55.31
CA CYS A 3 -28.75 32.79 54.18
C CYS A 3 -30.17 33.09 54.70
N GLY A 4 -30.77 34.19 54.23
CA GLY A 4 -32.09 34.67 54.62
C GLY A 4 -32.12 36.11 55.18
N GLY A 5 -33.09 36.93 54.76
CA GLY A 5 -33.26 38.34 55.18
C GLY A 5 -33.00 39.34 54.04
N THR A 6 -32.27 40.43 54.31
CA THR A 6 -31.79 41.39 53.28
C THR A 6 -30.68 40.84 52.38
N CYS A 7 -30.29 39.57 52.56
CA CYS A 7 -29.33 38.84 51.74
C CYS A 7 -30.03 38.04 50.63
N SER A 8 -29.28 37.59 49.62
CA SER A 8 -29.79 36.70 48.57
C SER A 8 -30.51 35.48 49.18
N ARG A 9 -31.59 35.03 48.52
CA ARG A 9 -32.34 33.84 48.94
C ARG A 9 -31.39 32.66 49.11
N CYS A 10 -31.66 31.81 50.10
CA CYS A 10 -30.90 30.58 50.27
C CYS A 10 -30.94 29.76 48.97
N PRO A 11 -29.81 29.16 48.57
CA PRO A 11 -29.79 28.21 47.45
C PRO A 11 -30.79 27.08 47.73
N THR A 12 -31.62 26.74 46.75
CA THR A 12 -32.55 25.61 46.83
C THR A 12 -32.48 24.79 45.55
N CYS A 13 -32.68 23.47 45.66
CA CYS A 13 -32.69 22.49 44.57
C CYS A 13 -33.84 22.64 43.54
N ALA A 14 -34.38 23.84 43.36
CA ALA A 14 -35.49 24.15 42.46
C ALA A 14 -35.59 25.67 42.19
N ASP A 15 -34.49 26.42 42.35
CA ASP A 15 -34.49 27.87 42.13
C ASP A 15 -34.10 28.30 40.70
N GLY A 16 -33.82 27.33 39.82
CA GLY A 16 -33.47 27.54 38.42
C GLY A 16 -32.02 27.94 38.22
N LEU A 17 -31.18 27.92 39.27
CA LEU A 17 -29.81 28.42 39.23
C LEU A 17 -28.85 27.38 39.83
N ARG A 18 -27.81 27.01 39.07
CA ARG A 18 -26.72 26.19 39.61
C ARG A 18 -25.95 26.95 40.71
N ASN A 19 -26.27 26.69 41.97
CA ASN A 19 -25.71 27.38 43.12
C ASN A 19 -25.48 26.42 44.31
N GLY A 20 -24.97 26.92 45.44
CA GLY A 20 -24.68 26.06 46.60
C GLY A 20 -23.67 24.94 46.28
N ASN A 21 -24.04 23.69 46.59
CA ASN A 21 -23.26 22.48 46.34
C ASN A 21 -23.72 21.68 45.11
N GLU A 22 -24.58 22.26 44.26
CA GLU A 22 -25.14 21.60 43.09
C GLU A 22 -24.09 21.27 42.00
N GLN A 23 -24.30 20.15 41.31
CA GLN A 23 -23.45 19.71 40.20
C GLN A 23 -24.02 20.11 38.83
N GLY A 24 -25.35 20.16 38.70
CA GLY A 24 -26.09 20.72 37.58
C GLY A 24 -27.00 21.87 38.04
N VAL A 25 -27.88 22.37 37.18
CA VAL A 25 -28.90 23.36 37.59
C VAL A 25 -29.93 22.63 38.42
N ASP A 26 -30.13 23.03 39.68
CA ASP A 26 -31.10 22.44 40.61
C ASP A 26 -30.87 20.95 40.93
N CYS A 27 -29.68 20.40 40.66
CA CYS A 27 -29.40 18.97 40.85
C CYS A 27 -27.95 18.67 41.27
N GLY A 28 -27.75 17.53 41.93
CA GLY A 28 -26.48 17.00 42.40
C GLY A 28 -25.98 17.64 43.71
N GLY A 29 -24.96 17.01 44.31
CA GLY A 29 -24.43 17.46 45.61
C GLY A 29 -25.38 17.17 46.76
N ASP A 30 -25.95 18.22 47.35
CA ASP A 30 -26.97 18.11 48.42
C ASP A 30 -28.40 17.98 47.86
N CYS A 31 -28.56 18.08 46.53
CA CYS A 31 -29.81 17.91 45.79
C CYS A 31 -29.92 16.51 45.17
N ASP A 32 -31.10 16.18 44.63
CA ASP A 32 -31.31 14.94 43.88
C ASP A 32 -30.31 14.81 42.74
N VAL A 33 -29.90 13.58 42.42
CA VAL A 33 -28.88 13.30 41.40
C VAL A 33 -29.30 13.93 40.07
N CYS A 34 -28.34 14.52 39.35
CA CYS A 34 -28.65 15.09 38.05
C CYS A 34 -29.13 14.02 37.07
N PRO A 35 -30.20 14.30 36.31
CA PRO A 35 -30.74 13.38 35.32
C PRO A 35 -29.67 12.99 34.30
N THR A 36 -29.65 11.72 33.90
CA THR A 36 -28.76 11.20 32.86
C THR A 36 -29.53 10.31 31.90
N CYS A 37 -29.11 10.29 30.62
CA CYS A 37 -29.72 9.46 29.57
C CYS A 37 -29.53 7.94 29.73
N TYR A 38 -29.25 7.45 30.93
CA TYR A 38 -28.93 6.04 31.23
C TYR A 38 -29.23 5.68 32.71
N ASP A 39 -30.17 6.37 33.37
CA ASP A 39 -30.52 6.16 34.79
C ASP A 39 -31.82 5.37 35.03
N GLU A 40 -32.40 4.80 33.97
CA GLU A 40 -33.59 3.95 33.94
C GLU A 40 -34.86 4.64 34.47
N ILE A 41 -34.87 5.98 34.56
CA ILE A 41 -36.02 6.75 35.02
C ILE A 41 -36.35 7.87 34.04
N LEU A 42 -37.64 8.08 33.74
CA LEU A 42 -38.06 9.21 32.90
C LEU A 42 -37.90 10.52 33.67
N ASN A 43 -36.83 11.26 33.38
CA ASN A 43 -36.52 12.53 34.05
C ASN A 43 -35.96 13.58 33.07
N GLY A 44 -35.65 14.79 33.57
CA GLY A 44 -35.08 15.85 32.74
C GLY A 44 -35.97 16.26 31.56
N TYR A 45 -35.41 16.25 30.35
CA TYR A 45 -36.10 16.58 29.08
C TYR A 45 -36.28 15.35 28.18
N GLU A 46 -36.31 14.15 28.74
CA GLU A 46 -36.50 12.91 28.00
C GLU A 46 -37.94 12.75 27.48
N GLU A 47 -38.11 12.11 26.32
CA GLU A 47 -39.42 11.78 25.73
C GLU A 47 -39.84 10.34 26.02
N GLY A 48 -38.87 9.46 26.30
CA GLY A 48 -39.02 8.10 26.84
C GLY A 48 -37.93 7.84 27.87
N VAL A 49 -38.05 6.77 28.66
CA VAL A 49 -37.03 6.45 29.69
C VAL A 49 -35.65 6.39 29.04
N ASP A 50 -34.72 7.25 29.46
CA ASP A 50 -33.36 7.34 28.94
C ASP A 50 -33.24 7.70 27.43
N CYS A 51 -34.28 8.23 26.80
CA CYS A 51 -34.27 8.58 25.37
C CYS A 51 -35.14 9.80 25.02
N GLY A 52 -34.82 10.42 23.88
CA GLY A 52 -35.53 11.57 23.35
C GLY A 52 -35.19 12.90 24.02
N GLY A 53 -35.61 14.00 23.38
CA GLY A 53 -35.35 15.37 23.83
C GLY A 53 -33.86 15.71 24.00
N SER A 54 -33.35 15.70 25.23
CA SER A 54 -31.91 15.92 25.51
C SER A 54 -31.02 14.68 25.31
N CYS A 55 -31.63 13.51 25.07
CA CYS A 55 -30.98 12.22 24.89
C CYS A 55 -31.09 11.71 23.45
N ASP A 56 -30.43 10.58 23.13
CA ASP A 56 -30.53 9.95 21.81
C ASP A 56 -32.00 9.62 21.48
N ALA A 57 -32.39 9.72 20.20
CA ALA A 57 -33.77 9.50 19.78
C ALA A 57 -34.29 8.14 20.27
N CYS A 58 -35.55 8.09 20.72
CA CYS A 58 -36.14 6.85 21.19
C CYS A 58 -36.20 5.81 20.06
N PRO A 59 -35.94 4.52 20.39
CA PRO A 59 -35.90 3.43 19.42
C PRO A 59 -37.25 3.25 18.71
N THR A 60 -37.22 2.97 17.40
CA THR A 60 -38.43 2.69 16.60
C THR A 60 -38.24 1.47 15.72
N CYS A 61 -39.30 0.70 15.48
CA CYS A 61 -39.28 -0.52 14.68
C CYS A 61 -39.08 -0.31 13.16
N TYR A 62 -38.61 0.87 12.73
CA TYR A 62 -38.48 1.26 11.32
C TYR A 62 -37.32 2.24 11.10
N ASP A 63 -36.37 2.35 12.03
CA ASP A 63 -35.26 3.31 11.95
C ASP A 63 -33.98 2.73 11.32
N ASN A 64 -34.02 1.46 10.87
CA ASN A 64 -32.90 0.72 10.29
C ASN A 64 -31.70 0.57 11.24
N ILE A 65 -31.91 0.71 12.54
CA ILE A 65 -30.89 0.54 13.56
C ILE A 65 -31.40 -0.49 14.54
N ARG A 66 -30.59 -1.52 14.82
CA ARG A 66 -30.94 -2.47 15.86
C ARG A 66 -30.80 -1.82 17.25
N ASN A 67 -31.90 -1.34 17.81
CA ASN A 67 -31.97 -0.68 19.12
C ASN A 67 -33.17 -1.21 19.94
N GLY A 68 -33.37 -0.70 21.16
CA GLY A 68 -34.47 -1.15 22.03
C GLY A 68 -34.48 -2.66 22.33
N GLU A 69 -35.65 -3.28 22.24
CA GLU A 69 -35.84 -4.73 22.47
C GLU A 69 -35.73 -5.60 21.20
N GLU A 70 -35.19 -5.04 20.11
CA GLU A 70 -35.15 -5.71 18.82
C GLU A 70 -34.22 -6.94 18.76
N GLN A 71 -34.72 -8.01 18.15
CA GLN A 71 -33.97 -9.25 17.93
C GLN A 71 -33.13 -9.20 16.65
N GLY A 72 -33.55 -8.42 15.66
CA GLY A 72 -32.86 -8.08 14.42
C GLY A 72 -33.13 -6.62 14.05
N VAL A 73 -32.50 -6.07 13.01
CA VAL A 73 -32.77 -4.67 12.61
C VAL A 73 -34.26 -4.53 12.30
N ASP A 74 -34.95 -3.62 13.00
CA ASP A 74 -36.38 -3.34 12.84
C ASP A 74 -37.30 -4.57 13.03
N CYS A 75 -36.85 -5.62 13.73
CA CYS A 75 -37.66 -6.83 13.95
C CYS A 75 -37.48 -7.49 15.33
N GLY A 76 -38.54 -8.17 15.77
CA GLY A 76 -38.59 -8.92 17.02
C GLY A 76 -38.77 -8.04 18.26
N GLY A 77 -38.93 -8.68 19.43
CA GLY A 77 -39.28 -7.97 20.66
C GLY A 77 -40.71 -7.44 20.60
N ASP A 78 -40.87 -6.15 20.89
CA ASP A 78 -42.14 -5.41 20.80
C ASP A 78 -42.51 -5.00 19.36
N CYS A 79 -41.62 -5.21 18.38
CA CYS A 79 -41.89 -4.86 16.99
C CYS A 79 -42.85 -5.86 16.32
N PRO A 80 -43.80 -5.38 15.48
CA PRO A 80 -44.77 -6.25 14.80
C PRO A 80 -44.11 -7.20 13.78
N ALA A 81 -42.93 -6.84 13.27
CA ALA A 81 -42.15 -7.68 12.37
C ALA A 81 -41.49 -8.84 13.13
N VAL A 82 -41.79 -10.08 12.74
CA VAL A 82 -41.18 -11.28 13.33
C VAL A 82 -39.85 -11.57 12.63
N CYS A 83 -38.76 -11.68 13.40
CA CYS A 83 -37.48 -12.08 12.85
C CYS A 83 -37.45 -13.57 12.46
N ILE A 84 -37.21 -13.88 11.18
CA ILE A 84 -37.10 -15.27 10.70
C ILE A 84 -35.62 -15.65 10.50
N PRO A 85 -35.13 -16.74 11.12
CA PRO A 85 -33.78 -17.22 10.88
C PRO A 85 -33.66 -17.84 9.49
N LEU A 86 -32.86 -17.22 8.62
CA LEU A 86 -32.56 -17.75 7.29
C LEU A 86 -31.56 -18.90 7.42
N PHE A 87 -32.04 -20.13 7.59
CA PHE A 87 -31.20 -21.32 7.55
C PHE A 87 -30.82 -21.62 6.09
N ALA A 88 -29.73 -21.04 5.61
CA ALA A 88 -29.10 -21.50 4.37
C ALA A 88 -28.53 -22.92 4.58
N PRO A 89 -28.98 -23.95 3.84
CA PRO A 89 -28.44 -25.29 3.98
C PRO A 89 -27.01 -25.34 3.44
N LEU A 90 -26.02 -25.39 4.33
CA LEU A 90 -24.57 -25.53 4.05
C LEU A 90 -24.17 -26.93 3.53
N THR A 91 -25.03 -27.63 2.77
CA THR A 91 -24.78 -29.02 2.35
C THR A 91 -23.91 -29.14 1.09
N THR A 92 -23.78 -28.08 0.29
CA THR A 92 -22.95 -28.06 -0.93
C THR A 92 -21.51 -27.58 -0.69
N GLY A 93 -21.28 -26.74 0.34
CA GLY A 93 -19.97 -26.16 0.63
C GLY A 93 -18.91 -27.20 1.02
N TRP A 94 -19.28 -28.22 1.80
CA TRP A 94 -18.30 -29.18 2.31
C TRP A 94 -17.72 -30.09 1.22
N ARG A 95 -18.51 -30.43 0.20
CA ARG A 95 -18.02 -31.21 -0.95
C ARG A 95 -17.04 -30.42 -1.81
N ILE A 96 -17.34 -29.14 -2.06
CA ILE A 96 -16.45 -28.25 -2.81
C ILE A 96 -15.15 -28.02 -2.00
N PHE A 97 -15.27 -27.84 -0.69
CA PHE A 97 -14.13 -27.71 0.21
C PHE A 97 -13.22 -28.95 0.21
N LEU A 98 -13.79 -30.17 0.27
CA LEU A 98 -13.02 -31.41 0.18
C LEU A 98 -12.29 -31.54 -1.17
N LEU A 99 -12.94 -31.17 -2.27
CA LEU A 99 -12.31 -31.17 -3.60
C LEU A 99 -11.17 -30.15 -3.70
N LEU A 100 -11.34 -28.94 -3.15
CA LEU A 100 -10.30 -27.92 -3.12
C LEU A 100 -9.12 -28.33 -2.23
N LEU A 101 -9.38 -28.98 -1.10
CA LEU A 101 -8.32 -29.48 -0.21
C LEU A 101 -7.51 -30.58 -0.89
N ILE A 102 -8.17 -31.50 -1.60
CA ILE A 102 -7.50 -32.53 -2.40
C ILE A 102 -6.67 -31.88 -3.53
N LEU A 103 -7.20 -30.88 -4.22
CA LEU A 103 -6.47 -30.13 -5.26
C LEU A 103 -5.20 -29.48 -4.71
N VAL A 104 -5.27 -28.83 -3.55
CA VAL A 104 -4.12 -28.19 -2.90
C VAL A 104 -3.05 -29.22 -2.52
N VAL A 105 -3.45 -30.37 -1.95
CA VAL A 105 -2.52 -31.46 -1.63
C VAL A 105 -1.83 -31.99 -2.89
N VAL A 106 -2.57 -32.17 -3.98
CA VAL A 106 -2.02 -32.60 -5.27
C VAL A 106 -1.01 -31.58 -5.81
N LEU A 107 -1.32 -30.28 -5.75
CA LEU A 107 -0.40 -29.21 -6.16
C LEU A 107 0.88 -29.18 -5.32
N ILE A 108 0.77 -29.40 -4.00
CA ILE A 108 1.92 -29.52 -3.10
C ILE A 108 2.78 -30.73 -3.46
N VAL A 109 2.17 -31.89 -3.71
CA VAL A 109 2.90 -33.10 -4.12
C VAL A 109 3.60 -32.89 -5.47
N ILE A 110 2.91 -32.30 -6.46
CA ILE A 110 3.51 -31.95 -7.75
C ILE A 110 4.68 -30.99 -7.56
N TYR A 111 4.53 -29.95 -6.73
CA TYR A 111 5.61 -29.03 -6.39
C TYR A 111 6.81 -29.75 -5.76
N LEU A 112 6.59 -30.65 -4.80
CA LEU A 112 7.66 -31.42 -4.16
C LEU A 112 8.39 -32.34 -5.15
N LEU A 113 7.66 -32.95 -6.09
CA LEU A 113 8.24 -33.79 -7.16
C LEU A 113 9.03 -32.96 -8.18
N LEU A 114 8.55 -31.75 -8.50
CA LEU A 114 9.21 -30.85 -9.45
C LEU A 114 10.35 -30.04 -8.82
N ARG A 115 10.38 -29.86 -7.50
CA ARG A 115 11.38 -29.05 -6.77
C ARG A 115 12.82 -29.39 -7.17
N LYS A 116 13.15 -30.69 -7.21
CA LYS A 116 14.51 -31.15 -7.59
C LYS A 116 14.87 -30.80 -9.04
N LYS A 117 13.90 -30.82 -9.96
CA LYS A 117 14.08 -30.40 -11.36
C LYS A 117 14.21 -28.88 -11.49
N ILE A 118 13.42 -28.12 -10.74
CA ILE A 118 13.44 -26.65 -10.72
C ILE A 118 14.78 -26.14 -10.19
N ASP A 119 15.28 -26.71 -9.09
CA ASP A 119 16.59 -26.35 -8.52
C ASP A 119 17.73 -26.63 -9.52
N SER A 120 17.67 -27.78 -10.20
CA SER A 120 18.65 -28.15 -11.24
C SER A 120 18.60 -27.23 -12.47
N PHE A 121 17.41 -26.79 -12.87
CA PHE A 121 17.25 -25.84 -13.97
C PHE A 121 17.73 -24.43 -13.59
N TYR A 122 17.45 -24.00 -12.36
CA TYR A 122 17.85 -22.69 -11.86
C TYR A 122 19.37 -22.55 -11.78
N THR A 123 20.08 -23.55 -11.24
CA THR A 123 21.55 -23.51 -11.17
C THR A 123 22.18 -23.46 -12.56
N LYS A 124 21.70 -24.30 -13.49
CA LYS A 124 22.20 -24.37 -14.87
C LYS A 124 21.94 -23.08 -15.66
N THR A 125 20.82 -22.42 -15.41
CA THR A 125 20.47 -21.13 -16.05
C THR A 125 21.27 -19.99 -15.45
N LYS A 126 21.49 -20.00 -14.12
CA LYS A 126 22.33 -19.02 -13.42
C LYS A 126 23.78 -19.05 -13.90
N GLU A 127 24.37 -20.23 -14.10
CA GLU A 127 25.72 -20.35 -14.65
C GLU A 127 25.84 -19.75 -16.05
N LYS A 128 24.86 -20.01 -16.94
CA LYS A 128 24.85 -19.42 -18.29
C LYS A 128 24.71 -17.90 -18.28
N ILE A 129 23.86 -17.36 -17.42
CA ILE A 129 23.67 -15.91 -17.28
C ILE A 129 24.94 -15.26 -16.71
N MET A 130 25.59 -15.87 -15.72
CA MET A 130 26.85 -15.37 -15.16
C MET A 130 27.98 -15.34 -16.21
N LEU A 131 28.12 -16.42 -17.00
CA LEU A 131 29.10 -16.48 -18.09
C LEU A 131 28.82 -15.43 -19.19
N PHE A 132 27.54 -15.17 -19.48
CA PHE A 132 27.14 -14.13 -20.42
C PHE A 132 27.50 -12.73 -19.89
N LEU A 133 27.15 -12.43 -18.63
CA LEU A 133 27.50 -11.16 -17.99
C LEU A 133 29.02 -10.95 -17.90
N GLU A 134 29.79 -12.00 -17.62
CA GLU A 134 31.25 -11.95 -17.60
C GLU A 134 31.84 -11.66 -18.99
N LYS A 135 31.22 -12.18 -20.06
CA LYS A 135 31.60 -11.87 -21.44
C LYS A 135 31.35 -10.41 -21.80
N PHE A 136 30.18 -9.87 -21.45
CA PHE A 136 29.85 -8.45 -21.66
C PHE A 136 30.82 -7.53 -20.91
N LYS A 137 31.10 -7.84 -19.64
CA LYS A 137 32.06 -7.07 -18.82
C LYS A 137 33.47 -7.05 -19.43
N LYS A 138 33.87 -8.15 -20.07
CA LYS A 138 35.18 -8.26 -20.72
C LYS A 138 35.26 -7.48 -22.03
N GLU A 139 34.16 -7.30 -22.75
CA GLU A 139 34.11 -6.49 -23.98
C GLU A 139 34.28 -4.99 -23.65
N GLU A 140 33.65 -4.52 -22.56
CA GLU A 140 33.73 -3.14 -22.08
C GLU A 140 35.12 -2.79 -21.47
N GLU A 141 35.71 -3.72 -20.71
CA GLU A 141 37.07 -3.57 -20.15
C GLU A 141 38.16 -3.46 -21.26
N VAL A 142 37.95 -4.11 -22.41
CA VAL A 142 38.87 -4.09 -23.55
C VAL A 142 38.88 -2.73 -24.26
N GLU A 143 37.72 -2.06 -24.35
CA GLU A 143 37.60 -0.76 -25.02
C GLU A 143 38.38 0.35 -24.30
N TYR A 144 38.21 0.47 -22.97
CA TYR A 144 38.91 1.49 -22.18
C TYR A 144 40.41 1.24 -22.04
N LYS A 145 40.83 -0.03 -22.00
CA LYS A 145 42.25 -0.39 -22.04
C LYS A 145 42.90 0.06 -23.36
N SER A 146 42.18 -0.06 -24.48
CA SER A 146 42.63 0.43 -25.79
C SER A 146 42.83 1.94 -25.82
N ILE A 147 41.91 2.71 -25.20
CA ILE A 147 42.03 4.18 -25.10
C ILE A 147 43.26 4.57 -24.27
N LEU A 148 43.47 3.92 -23.12
CA LEU A 148 44.62 4.18 -22.23
C LEU A 148 45.95 3.92 -22.94
N GLU A 149 46.08 2.79 -23.63
CA GLU A 149 47.30 2.41 -24.34
C GLU A 149 47.66 3.45 -25.41
N LYS A 150 46.68 3.87 -26.23
CA LYS A 150 46.89 4.89 -27.28
C LYS A 150 47.37 6.23 -26.75
N VAL A 151 46.78 6.73 -25.65
CA VAL A 151 47.13 8.05 -25.12
C VAL A 151 48.49 8.00 -24.41
N VAL A 152 48.78 6.93 -23.67
CA VAL A 152 50.08 6.76 -23.00
C VAL A 152 51.21 6.60 -24.01
N GLU A 153 50.98 5.89 -25.12
CA GLU A 153 51.93 5.78 -26.23
C GLU A 153 52.28 7.15 -26.81
N LYS A 154 51.27 7.98 -27.14
CA LYS A 154 51.49 9.37 -27.60
C LYS A 154 52.30 10.22 -26.62
N LEU A 155 52.07 10.06 -25.31
CA LEU A 155 52.83 10.76 -24.27
C LEU A 155 54.28 10.24 -24.13
N ILE A 156 54.54 8.98 -24.46
CA ILE A 156 55.89 8.40 -24.50
C ILE A 156 56.63 8.93 -25.72
N ASP A 157 55.99 8.95 -26.89
CA ASP A 157 56.57 9.49 -28.12
C ASP A 157 56.95 10.96 -27.96
N LEU A 158 56.06 11.76 -27.35
CA LEU A 158 56.34 13.15 -27.02
C LEU A 158 57.57 13.32 -26.11
N GLU A 159 57.71 12.47 -25.08
CA GLU A 159 58.88 12.50 -24.20
C GLU A 159 60.18 12.16 -24.93
N ASN A 160 60.11 11.29 -25.95
CA ASN A 160 61.24 10.87 -26.78
C ASN A 160 61.65 11.93 -27.82
N SER A 161 60.79 12.91 -28.12
CA SER A 161 61.07 14.05 -29.00
C SER A 161 61.76 15.22 -28.28
N ILE A 162 61.82 15.20 -26.95
CA ILE A 162 62.57 16.19 -26.16
C ILE A 162 64.06 16.14 -26.53
N GLY A 163 64.63 17.28 -26.90
CA GLY A 163 66.00 17.43 -27.39
C GLY A 163 66.16 17.26 -28.91
N LYS A 164 65.09 16.95 -29.65
CA LYS A 164 65.07 16.83 -31.11
C LYS A 164 64.24 17.93 -31.79
N GLU A 165 63.17 18.35 -31.13
CA GLU A 165 62.21 19.34 -31.64
C GLU A 165 62.19 20.59 -30.77
N LYS A 166 61.55 21.66 -31.26
CA LYS A 166 61.44 22.90 -30.48
C LYS A 166 60.52 22.69 -29.30
N THR A 167 60.97 23.07 -28.11
CA THR A 167 60.23 22.89 -26.85
C THR A 167 58.83 23.48 -26.89
N LYS A 168 58.64 24.61 -27.59
CA LYS A 168 57.33 25.25 -27.78
C LYS A 168 56.33 24.37 -28.54
N GLU A 169 56.77 23.73 -29.62
CA GLU A 169 55.94 22.82 -30.43
C GLU A 169 55.53 21.60 -29.58
N LEU A 170 56.45 21.07 -28.77
CA LEU A 170 56.17 19.96 -27.85
C LEU A 170 55.16 20.31 -26.73
N PHE A 171 55.10 21.57 -26.28
CA PHE A 171 54.07 22.02 -25.35
C PHE A 171 52.68 22.09 -26.00
N ASP A 172 52.62 22.52 -27.27
CA ASP A 172 51.38 22.51 -28.06
C ASP A 172 50.88 21.07 -28.26
N ASP A 173 51.79 20.14 -28.56
CA ASP A 173 51.48 18.72 -28.72
C ASP A 173 51.01 18.06 -27.41
N LEU A 174 51.64 18.41 -26.27
CA LEU A 174 51.18 17.93 -24.96
C LEU A 174 49.74 18.36 -24.67
N LEU A 175 49.42 19.64 -24.95
CA LEU A 175 48.08 20.17 -24.75
C LEU A 175 47.08 19.49 -25.70
N TYR A 176 47.47 19.27 -26.96
CA TYR A 176 46.66 18.57 -27.96
C TYR A 176 46.30 17.14 -27.49
N ILE A 177 47.28 16.38 -27.02
CA ILE A 177 47.08 15.01 -26.52
C ILE A 177 46.11 14.99 -25.33
N LEU A 178 46.26 15.92 -24.39
CA LEU A 178 45.38 16.00 -23.21
C LEU A 178 43.96 16.47 -23.55
N LYS A 179 43.80 17.42 -24.47
CA LYS A 179 42.49 17.84 -24.95
C LYS A 179 41.75 16.69 -25.62
N GLY A 180 42.41 15.97 -26.51
CA GLY A 180 41.86 14.77 -27.14
C GLY A 180 41.42 13.75 -26.09
N PHE A 181 42.29 13.46 -25.11
CA PHE A 181 41.96 12.56 -24.01
C PHE A 181 40.71 12.98 -23.23
N PHE A 182 40.58 14.25 -22.83
CA PHE A 182 39.41 14.70 -22.07
C PHE A 182 38.14 14.76 -22.90
N THR A 183 38.24 15.09 -24.19
CA THR A 183 37.14 15.05 -25.16
C THR A 183 36.60 13.63 -25.26
N ASP A 184 37.48 12.66 -25.53
CA ASP A 184 37.11 11.24 -25.65
C ASP A 184 36.59 10.66 -24.32
N LEU A 185 37.18 11.08 -23.19
CA LEU A 185 36.82 10.57 -21.88
C LEU A 185 35.48 11.11 -21.39
N LEU A 186 35.19 12.39 -21.61
CA LEU A 186 34.04 13.09 -21.02
C LEU A 186 32.91 13.35 -22.01
N ASP A 187 33.12 13.07 -23.29
CA ASP A 187 32.19 13.38 -24.39
C ASP A 187 31.83 14.88 -24.40
N ILE A 188 32.87 15.72 -24.44
CA ILE A 188 32.76 17.19 -24.42
C ILE A 188 33.33 17.77 -25.71
N ASP A 189 32.93 18.98 -26.07
CA ASP A 189 33.51 19.69 -27.21
C ASP A 189 35.03 19.87 -27.04
N TYR A 190 35.79 19.74 -28.13
CA TYR A 190 37.27 19.84 -28.11
C TYR A 190 37.78 21.22 -27.62
N GLU A 191 36.98 22.27 -27.84
CA GLU A 191 37.25 23.61 -27.32
C GLU A 191 36.57 23.81 -25.97
N PHE A 192 37.31 23.55 -24.89
CA PHE A 192 36.84 23.75 -23.52
C PHE A 192 37.82 24.54 -22.66
N THR A 193 37.27 25.26 -21.68
CA THR A 193 38.01 25.99 -20.62
C THR A 193 38.28 25.10 -19.41
N TYR A 194 39.24 25.48 -18.55
CA TYR A 194 39.51 24.73 -17.31
C TYR A 194 38.33 24.74 -16.32
N GLU A 195 37.45 25.74 -16.34
CA GLU A 195 36.24 25.75 -15.50
C GLU A 195 35.15 24.82 -16.05
N GLU A 196 35.01 24.71 -17.38
CA GLU A 196 34.15 23.71 -18.02
C GLU A 196 34.65 22.29 -17.74
N LEU A 197 35.95 22.03 -17.91
CA LEU A 197 36.57 20.75 -17.56
C LEU A 197 36.29 20.36 -16.10
N LYS A 198 36.46 21.30 -15.16
CA LYS A 198 36.19 21.08 -13.74
C LYS A 198 34.72 20.80 -13.46
N LYS A 199 33.79 21.43 -14.19
CA LYS A 199 32.35 21.19 -14.08
C LYS A 199 32.01 19.78 -14.55
N GLU A 200 32.52 19.36 -15.71
CA GLU A 200 32.25 18.04 -16.28
C GLU A 200 32.89 16.93 -15.44
N LEU A 201 34.12 17.10 -14.97
CA LEU A 201 34.76 16.16 -14.03
C LEU A 201 34.01 16.02 -12.69
N LYS A 202 33.34 17.09 -12.21
CA LYS A 202 32.48 17.01 -11.01
C LYS A 202 31.21 16.20 -11.24
N LYS A 203 30.66 16.17 -12.47
CA LYS A 203 29.48 15.34 -12.79
C LYS A 203 29.81 13.86 -12.71
N GLN A 204 31.04 13.48 -13.01
CA GLN A 204 31.52 12.09 -13.01
C GLN A 204 31.67 11.46 -11.60
N LYS A 205 31.23 12.13 -10.52
CA LYS A 205 31.32 11.65 -9.12
C LYS A 205 32.74 11.20 -8.68
N ILE A 206 33.78 11.75 -9.32
CA ILE A 206 35.20 11.43 -9.06
C ILE A 206 35.66 12.03 -7.72
N ASN A 207 36.66 11.42 -7.08
CA ASN A 207 37.31 11.96 -5.88
C ASN A 207 37.79 13.41 -6.11
N LYS A 208 37.43 14.33 -5.19
CA LYS A 208 37.81 15.75 -5.22
C LYS A 208 39.30 16.00 -5.41
N LYS A 209 40.17 15.13 -4.87
CA LYS A 209 41.64 15.22 -5.02
C LYS A 209 42.08 15.01 -6.48
N LEU A 210 41.44 14.10 -7.20
CA LEU A 210 41.76 13.79 -8.58
C LEU A 210 41.18 14.81 -9.56
N ILE A 211 39.97 15.32 -9.28
CA ILE A 211 39.43 16.47 -10.01
C ILE A 211 40.39 17.66 -9.89
N LYS A 212 40.85 17.96 -8.67
CA LYS A 212 41.80 19.03 -8.42
C LYS A 212 43.11 18.80 -9.20
N GLY A 213 43.70 17.60 -9.11
CA GLY A 213 44.94 17.27 -9.82
C GLY A 213 44.83 17.31 -11.34
N ALA A 214 43.71 16.86 -11.92
CA ALA A 214 43.48 16.91 -13.36
C ALA A 214 43.34 18.35 -13.88
N VAL A 215 42.56 19.17 -13.16
CA VAL A 215 42.37 20.59 -13.51
C VAL A 215 43.66 21.40 -13.32
N GLU A 216 44.42 21.14 -12.25
CA GLU A 216 45.72 21.77 -12.02
C GLU A 216 46.73 21.38 -13.11
N CYS A 217 46.81 20.10 -13.48
CA CYS A 217 47.69 19.65 -14.56
C CYS A 217 47.35 20.33 -15.89
N TYR A 218 46.07 20.40 -16.25
CA TYR A 218 45.63 21.05 -17.49
C TYR A 218 45.98 22.56 -17.47
N LYS A 219 45.70 23.23 -16.36
CA LYS A 219 46.00 24.66 -16.18
C LYS A 219 47.49 24.97 -16.23
N GLU A 220 48.32 24.14 -15.61
CA GLU A 220 49.78 24.29 -15.67
C GLU A 220 50.29 24.17 -17.12
N ILE A 221 49.80 23.19 -17.87
CA ILE A 221 50.22 22.97 -19.27
C ILE A 221 49.78 24.12 -20.17
N GLU A 222 48.56 24.61 -20.01
CA GLU A 222 48.03 25.74 -20.79
C GLU A 222 48.82 27.04 -20.53
N ASN A 223 49.14 27.34 -19.27
CA ASN A 223 49.89 28.54 -18.90
C ASN A 223 51.34 28.50 -19.40
N SER A 224 52.00 27.34 -19.33
CA SER A 224 53.40 27.18 -19.76
C SER A 224 53.64 27.41 -21.26
N ARG A 225 52.57 27.54 -22.08
CA ARG A 225 52.67 27.90 -23.50
C ARG A 225 53.04 29.37 -23.74
N TYR A 226 52.74 30.25 -22.79
CA TYR A 226 52.84 31.70 -22.94
C TYR A 226 54.04 32.32 -22.22
N THR A 227 54.70 31.58 -21.32
CA THR A 227 55.86 32.07 -20.55
C THR A 227 57.17 31.68 -21.22
N GLU A 228 57.95 32.65 -21.71
CA GLU A 228 59.25 32.39 -22.37
C GLU A 228 60.31 31.83 -21.41
N GLU A 229 60.25 32.15 -20.12
CA GLU A 229 61.17 31.64 -19.08
C GLU A 229 60.90 30.19 -18.64
N GLU A 230 59.71 29.63 -18.93
CA GLU A 230 59.30 28.29 -18.48
C GLU A 230 59.45 27.19 -19.55
N GLN A 231 59.89 27.54 -20.77
CA GLN A 231 60.13 26.60 -21.86
C GLN A 231 61.43 25.80 -21.70
N ASN A 232 61.65 25.27 -20.50
CA ASN A 232 62.74 24.37 -20.18
C ASN A 232 62.28 22.92 -20.40
N GLU A 233 63.11 22.11 -21.08
CA GLU A 233 62.89 20.68 -21.27
C GLU A 233 62.60 19.93 -19.95
N GLN A 234 63.21 20.37 -18.85
CA GLN A 234 62.96 19.79 -17.53
C GLN A 234 61.49 20.00 -17.09
N LYS A 235 60.92 21.19 -17.37
CA LYS A 235 59.53 21.50 -17.01
C LYS A 235 58.56 20.71 -17.89
N LEU A 236 58.87 20.56 -19.18
CA LEU A 236 58.11 19.73 -20.10
C LEU A 236 58.08 18.26 -19.63
N ARG A 237 59.22 17.69 -19.23
CA ARG A 237 59.29 16.33 -18.64
C ARG A 237 58.45 16.19 -17.38
N GLU A 238 58.45 17.19 -16.50
CA GLU A 238 57.62 17.19 -15.30
C GLU A 238 56.13 17.14 -15.67
N LEU A 239 55.70 17.97 -16.62
CA LEU A 239 54.31 18.07 -17.05
C LEU A 239 53.83 16.84 -17.81
N ILE A 240 54.67 16.22 -18.65
CA ILE A 240 54.36 14.92 -19.30
C ILE A 240 54.16 13.85 -18.23
N ASN A 241 55.00 13.79 -17.20
CA ASN A 241 54.85 12.81 -16.12
C ASN A 241 53.56 13.05 -15.31
N LYS A 242 53.21 14.30 -15.01
CA LYS A 242 51.92 14.65 -14.40
C LYS A 242 50.75 14.21 -15.28
N ALA A 243 50.82 14.48 -16.59
CA ALA A 243 49.80 14.07 -17.56
C ALA A 243 49.61 12.55 -17.58
N LYS A 244 50.70 11.77 -17.64
CA LYS A 244 50.68 10.29 -17.57
C LYS A 244 49.97 9.79 -16.31
N VAL A 245 50.21 10.42 -15.16
CA VAL A 245 49.56 10.07 -13.89
C VAL A 245 48.07 10.41 -13.92
N VAL A 246 47.70 11.59 -14.43
CA VAL A 246 46.29 12.03 -14.55
C VAL A 246 45.51 11.10 -15.48
N VAL A 247 46.03 10.81 -16.68
CA VAL A 247 45.41 9.90 -17.65
C VAL A 247 45.19 8.52 -17.05
N ARG A 248 46.24 7.93 -16.45
CA ARG A 248 46.14 6.62 -15.79
C ARG A 248 45.08 6.60 -14.70
N ASN A 249 45.07 7.60 -13.82
CA ASN A 249 44.14 7.63 -12.70
C ASN A 249 42.69 7.86 -13.13
N LEU A 250 42.46 8.68 -14.17
CA LEU A 250 41.12 8.97 -14.65
C LEU A 250 40.51 7.82 -15.46
N VAL A 251 41.30 7.11 -16.26
CA VAL A 251 40.82 5.90 -16.95
C VAL A 251 40.53 4.78 -15.95
N LEU A 252 41.44 4.53 -14.99
CA LEU A 252 41.20 3.56 -13.92
C LEU A 252 39.93 3.89 -13.12
N LEU A 253 39.63 5.17 -12.91
CA LEU A 253 38.38 5.57 -12.27
C LEU A 253 37.16 5.38 -13.15
N LYS A 254 37.18 5.67 -14.45
CA LYS A 254 36.02 5.41 -15.31
C LYS A 254 35.70 3.91 -15.39
N THR A 255 36.72 3.05 -15.43
CA THR A 255 36.55 1.58 -15.31
C THR A 255 36.00 1.12 -13.95
N LEU A 256 36.13 1.94 -12.90
CA LEU A 256 35.59 1.68 -11.57
C LEU A 256 34.23 2.38 -11.35
N ILE A 257 33.94 3.50 -12.02
CA ILE A 257 32.77 4.37 -11.76
C ILE A 257 31.46 3.82 -12.35
N GLU A 258 31.51 2.94 -13.35
CA GLU A 258 30.32 2.17 -13.73
C GLU A 258 29.95 1.09 -12.71
N GLU A 259 30.82 0.81 -11.73
CA GLU A 259 30.52 -0.05 -10.59
C GLU A 259 31.22 0.39 -9.29
N GLU A 260 31.01 1.61 -8.77
CA GLU A 260 31.49 1.90 -7.40
C GLU A 260 30.44 2.52 -6.48
N GLU A 261 29.71 1.60 -5.83
CA GLU A 261 29.53 1.75 -4.40
C GLU A 261 30.90 1.66 -3.70
N ASN A 262 31.29 2.73 -3.01
CA ASN A 262 32.43 2.76 -2.09
C ASN A 262 32.51 1.48 -1.24
N ILE A 263 33.70 0.90 -1.03
CA ILE A 263 33.91 -0.34 -0.25
C ILE A 263 33.22 -0.31 1.12
N SER A 264 33.16 0.85 1.77
CA SER A 264 32.45 1.02 3.04
C SER A 264 30.92 0.88 2.90
N THR A 265 30.36 1.27 1.76
CA THR A 265 28.95 1.09 1.41
C THR A 265 28.65 -0.37 1.08
N LEU A 266 29.53 -1.05 0.32
CA LEU A 266 29.40 -2.48 0.03
C LEU A 266 29.42 -3.33 1.30
N ILE A 267 30.34 -3.02 2.23
CA ILE A 267 30.39 -3.66 3.55
C ILE A 267 29.08 -3.43 4.31
N LYS A 268 28.60 -2.17 4.38
CA LYS A 268 27.34 -1.82 5.08
C LYS A 268 26.13 -2.55 4.51
N ARG A 269 26.00 -2.63 3.18
CA ARG A 269 24.91 -3.36 2.52
C ARG A 269 25.02 -4.86 2.79
N GLY A 270 26.22 -5.43 2.74
CA GLY A 270 26.46 -6.82 3.14
C GLY A 270 26.00 -7.09 4.58
N GLU A 271 26.36 -6.23 5.52
CA GLU A 271 25.93 -6.32 6.92
C GLU A 271 24.40 -6.15 7.07
N GLU A 272 23.77 -5.30 6.27
CA GLU A 272 22.30 -5.13 6.27
C GLU A 272 21.58 -6.42 5.85
N PHE A 273 22.07 -7.11 4.81
CA PHE A 273 21.51 -8.39 4.39
C PHE A 273 21.73 -9.50 5.42
N VAL A 274 22.85 -9.46 6.16
CA VAL A 274 23.07 -10.35 7.31
C VAL A 274 21.98 -10.13 8.37
N ARG A 275 21.68 -8.86 8.71
CA ARG A 275 20.60 -8.52 9.66
C ARG A 275 19.23 -9.01 9.18
N LYS A 276 18.99 -8.95 7.87
CA LYS A 276 17.76 -9.45 7.21
C LYS A 276 17.70 -10.99 7.08
N LYS A 277 18.72 -11.72 7.54
CA LYS A 277 18.88 -13.17 7.38
C LYS A 277 18.96 -13.63 5.92
N ASP A 278 19.37 -12.77 4.99
CA ASP A 278 19.50 -13.07 3.56
C ASP A 278 20.97 -13.44 3.22
N LYS A 279 21.27 -14.74 3.35
CA LYS A 279 22.64 -15.26 3.15
C LYS A 279 23.14 -15.09 1.70
N LEU A 280 22.25 -15.15 0.71
CA LEU A 280 22.62 -15.07 -0.70
C LEU A 280 23.09 -13.66 -1.05
N ASN A 281 22.28 -12.65 -0.73
CA ASN A 281 22.63 -11.26 -1.01
C ASN A 281 23.83 -10.82 -0.17
N SER A 282 23.94 -11.27 1.08
CA SER A 282 25.14 -11.03 1.90
C SER A 282 26.43 -11.56 1.25
N LYS A 283 26.39 -12.79 0.70
CA LYS A 283 27.52 -13.37 -0.04
C LYS A 283 27.86 -12.58 -1.32
N ILE A 284 26.86 -12.12 -2.06
CA ILE A 284 27.06 -11.32 -3.28
C ILE A 284 27.79 -10.02 -2.95
N PHE A 285 27.32 -9.29 -1.93
CA PHE A 285 27.97 -8.04 -1.50
C PHE A 285 29.36 -8.28 -0.91
N TYR A 286 29.58 -9.38 -0.20
CA TYR A 286 30.91 -9.78 0.25
C TYR A 286 31.88 -10.03 -0.92
N MET A 287 31.44 -10.74 -1.98
CA MET A 287 32.26 -10.97 -3.17
C MET A 287 32.59 -9.67 -3.90
N LYS A 288 31.62 -8.76 -4.06
CA LYS A 288 31.86 -7.41 -4.60
C LYS A 288 32.87 -6.63 -3.75
N THR A 289 32.74 -6.72 -2.43
CA THR A 289 33.67 -6.09 -1.48
C THR A 289 35.09 -6.63 -1.64
N LEU A 290 35.27 -7.95 -1.80
CA LEU A 290 36.59 -8.55 -2.02
C LEU A 290 37.20 -8.15 -3.37
N GLN A 291 36.37 -7.95 -4.40
CA GLN A 291 36.83 -7.50 -5.71
C GLN A 291 37.41 -6.09 -5.62
N VAL A 292 36.71 -5.16 -4.97
CA VAL A 292 37.19 -3.79 -4.72
C VAL A 292 38.39 -3.80 -3.75
N TYR A 293 38.37 -4.64 -2.72
CA TYR A 293 39.48 -4.73 -1.76
C TYR A 293 40.82 -5.11 -2.41
N LYS A 294 40.80 -5.93 -3.47
CA LYS A 294 42.01 -6.34 -4.20
C LYS A 294 42.66 -5.19 -4.98
N SER A 295 41.88 -4.20 -5.41
CA SER A 295 42.38 -3.04 -6.17
C SER A 295 42.85 -1.87 -5.29
N LEU A 296 42.66 -1.94 -3.97
CA LEU A 296 43.11 -0.91 -3.03
C LEU A 296 44.62 -0.94 -2.77
N ASP A 297 45.16 0.20 -2.33
CA ASP A 297 46.52 0.28 -1.80
C ASP A 297 46.65 -0.40 -0.41
N GLU A 298 47.88 -0.71 0.02
CA GLU A 298 48.13 -1.42 1.28
C GLU A 298 47.65 -0.65 2.53
N THR A 299 47.61 0.69 2.45
CA THR A 299 47.12 1.53 3.55
C THR A 299 45.61 1.44 3.73
N GLU A 300 44.84 1.51 2.65
CA GLU A 300 43.38 1.38 2.66
C GLU A 300 42.95 -0.08 2.87
N LYS A 301 43.72 -1.07 2.40
CA LYS A 301 43.51 -2.48 2.74
C LYS A 301 43.54 -2.71 4.26
N SER A 302 44.58 -2.22 4.94
CA SER A 302 44.73 -2.37 6.39
C SER A 302 43.52 -1.82 7.17
N LYS A 303 43.00 -0.67 6.73
CA LYS A 303 41.84 0.01 7.33
C LYS A 303 40.52 -0.79 7.18
N HIS A 304 40.37 -1.56 6.11
CA HIS A 304 39.14 -2.29 5.81
C HIS A 304 39.20 -3.79 6.12
N TYR A 305 40.39 -4.36 6.32
CA TYR A 305 40.62 -5.78 6.57
C TYR A 305 39.74 -6.35 7.69
N ASN A 306 39.73 -5.71 8.87
CA ASN A 306 38.97 -6.18 10.03
C ASN A 306 37.45 -6.18 9.77
N LYS A 307 36.94 -5.21 9.02
CA LYS A 307 35.51 -5.10 8.69
C LYS A 307 35.08 -6.20 7.72
N ILE A 308 35.91 -6.48 6.71
CA ILE A 308 35.66 -7.53 5.72
C ILE A 308 35.75 -8.91 6.40
N LYS A 309 36.74 -9.11 7.28
CA LYS A 309 36.85 -10.33 8.08
C LYS A 309 35.63 -10.56 8.95
N ASN A 310 35.12 -9.51 9.60
CA ASN A 310 33.91 -9.58 10.41
C ASN A 310 32.66 -9.89 9.57
N LEU A 311 32.51 -9.27 8.41
CA LEU A 311 31.41 -9.58 7.49
C LEU A 311 31.46 -11.04 7.04
N HIS A 312 32.65 -11.57 6.74
CA HIS A 312 32.81 -12.99 6.41
C HIS A 312 32.36 -13.91 7.56
N THR A 313 32.81 -13.66 8.79
CA THR A 313 32.42 -14.47 9.95
C THR A 313 30.91 -14.43 10.17
N LEU A 314 30.30 -13.25 10.08
CA LEU A 314 28.86 -13.07 10.18
C LEU A 314 28.10 -13.89 9.12
N ILE A 315 28.58 -13.91 7.87
CA ILE A 315 27.97 -14.70 6.78
C ILE A 315 28.17 -16.20 6.98
N SER A 316 29.33 -16.63 7.50
CA SER A 316 29.64 -18.02 7.79
C SER A 316 28.74 -18.60 8.89
N ASP A 317 28.44 -17.80 9.91
CA ASP A 317 27.60 -18.20 11.05
C ASP A 317 26.10 -18.27 10.70
N MET A 318 25.69 -17.68 9.58
CA MET A 318 24.33 -17.84 9.06
C MET A 318 24.10 -19.29 8.63
N LYS A 319 23.17 -20.00 9.28
CA LYS A 319 22.65 -21.28 8.75
C LYS A 319 22.08 -21.05 7.35
N GLU A 320 22.32 -21.96 6.40
CA GLU A 320 21.71 -21.88 5.06
C GLU A 320 20.19 -21.79 5.21
N GLY A 321 19.67 -20.62 4.89
CA GLY A 321 18.28 -20.27 5.10
C GLY A 321 17.40 -20.89 4.02
N ASP A 322 16.85 -22.05 4.35
CA ASP A 322 15.49 -22.52 3.99
C ASP A 322 14.40 -21.51 4.42
N ASP A 323 14.73 -20.21 4.55
CA ASP A 323 13.96 -19.19 5.27
C ASP A 323 12.96 -18.48 4.37
N THR A 324 13.18 -18.42 3.05
CA THR A 324 12.13 -18.05 2.10
C THR A 324 11.04 -19.11 2.04
N GLY A 325 11.43 -20.40 2.07
CA GLY A 325 10.52 -21.53 2.16
C GLY A 325 9.75 -21.55 3.49
N LYS A 326 10.45 -21.34 4.62
CA LYS A 326 9.83 -21.27 5.95
C LYS A 326 9.04 -20.00 6.20
N LYS A 327 9.39 -18.85 5.61
CA LYS A 327 8.56 -17.63 5.67
C LYS A 327 7.27 -17.82 4.90
N MET A 328 7.34 -18.35 3.67
CA MET A 328 6.15 -18.77 2.92
C MET A 328 5.33 -19.80 3.70
N LEU A 329 5.97 -20.82 4.27
CA LEU A 329 5.29 -21.85 5.07
C LEU A 329 4.70 -21.26 6.35
N SER A 330 5.36 -20.31 7.01
CA SER A 330 4.87 -19.63 8.21
C SER A 330 3.74 -18.68 7.89
N ILE A 331 3.79 -17.98 6.74
CA ILE A 331 2.69 -17.15 6.26
C ILE A 331 1.51 -18.06 5.92
N ILE A 332 1.72 -19.17 5.21
CA ILE A 332 0.69 -20.17 4.92
C ILE A 332 0.14 -20.80 6.21
N LEU A 333 0.98 -21.08 7.21
CA LEU A 333 0.56 -21.63 8.51
C LEU A 333 -0.14 -20.58 9.37
N VAL A 334 0.23 -19.30 9.28
CA VAL A 334 -0.47 -18.19 9.95
C VAL A 334 -1.82 -17.96 9.28
N PHE A 335 -1.89 -17.90 7.95
CA PHE A 335 -3.16 -17.84 7.24
C PHE A 335 -4.00 -19.08 7.51
N ALA A 336 -3.41 -20.28 7.49
CA ALA A 336 -4.11 -21.52 7.80
C ALA A 336 -4.58 -21.54 9.25
N SER A 337 -3.80 -21.05 10.23
CA SER A 337 -4.18 -21.03 11.65
C SER A 337 -5.16 -19.92 12.00
N VAL A 338 -5.09 -18.75 11.36
CA VAL A 338 -6.12 -17.70 11.46
C VAL A 338 -7.43 -18.23 10.87
N PHE A 339 -7.36 -18.96 9.75
CA PHE A 339 -8.52 -19.63 9.15
C PHE A 339 -9.00 -20.85 9.96
N PHE A 340 -8.11 -21.54 10.67
CA PHE A 340 -8.44 -22.65 11.58
C PHE A 340 -9.08 -22.15 12.88
N LEU A 341 -8.64 -21.00 13.40
CA LEU A 341 -9.21 -20.37 14.59
C LEU A 341 -10.62 -19.84 14.32
N SER A 342 -10.88 -19.30 13.12
CA SER A 342 -12.25 -18.98 12.68
C SER A 342 -13.11 -20.22 12.39
N PHE A 343 -12.52 -21.41 12.29
CA PHE A 343 -13.21 -22.70 12.11
C PHE A 343 -13.47 -23.46 13.42
N PHE A 344 -12.68 -23.21 14.48
CA PHE A 344 -12.78 -23.87 15.80
C PHE A 344 -13.51 -23.06 16.86
N ILE A 345 -13.80 -21.78 16.63
CA ILE A 345 -14.90 -21.09 17.31
C ILE A 345 -16.17 -21.65 16.65
N GLY A 346 -16.71 -22.72 17.24
CA GLY A 346 -17.68 -23.58 16.56
C GLY A 346 -18.93 -22.86 16.04
N PRO A 347 -19.62 -23.44 15.03
CA PRO A 347 -20.84 -22.89 14.43
C PRO A 347 -22.07 -22.92 15.36
N GLN A 348 -21.89 -23.15 16.66
CA GLN A 348 -22.95 -23.17 17.66
C GLN A 348 -23.13 -21.83 18.39
N LYS A 349 -22.25 -20.83 18.17
CA LYS A 349 -22.43 -19.48 18.75
C LYS A 349 -22.18 -18.31 17.79
N THR A 350 -21.81 -18.58 16.55
CA THR A 350 -21.72 -17.56 15.50
C THR A 350 -22.47 -18.04 14.26
N GLY A 351 -23.76 -18.35 14.43
CA GLY A 351 -24.65 -18.03 13.33
C GLY A 351 -24.61 -16.51 13.20
N PHE A 352 -23.91 -15.99 12.20
CA PHE A 352 -24.24 -14.65 11.73
C PHE A 352 -25.67 -14.77 11.21
N VAL A 353 -26.63 -14.49 12.09
CA VAL A 353 -27.99 -14.20 11.65
C VAL A 353 -27.89 -12.81 11.05
N VAL A 354 -27.62 -12.76 9.75
CA VAL A 354 -27.84 -11.54 8.99
C VAL A 354 -29.36 -11.44 8.86
N PHE A 355 -29.96 -10.59 9.68
CA PHE A 355 -31.31 -10.11 9.43
C PHE A 355 -31.18 -9.13 8.28
N GLU A 356 -31.31 -9.64 7.06
CA GLU A 356 -31.37 -8.81 5.86
C GLU A 356 -32.86 -8.48 5.63
N ASN A 357 -33.16 -7.20 5.37
CA ASN A 357 -34.53 -6.75 5.14
C ASN A 357 -35.16 -7.60 4.03
N GLN A 358 -36.33 -8.17 4.32
CA GLN A 358 -37.05 -9.00 3.34
C GLN A 358 -37.33 -8.16 2.08
N PRO A 359 -37.18 -8.74 0.87
CA PRO A 359 -37.70 -8.09 -0.32
C PRO A 359 -39.21 -7.91 -0.13
N LEU A 360 -39.70 -6.72 -0.47
CA LEU A 360 -41.12 -6.37 -0.52
C LEU A 360 -41.96 -7.52 -1.11
N GLN A 361 -42.92 -8.04 -0.36
CA GLN A 361 -43.82 -9.11 -0.78
C GLN A 361 -45.25 -8.81 -0.38
N MET A 362 -46.17 -8.90 -1.34
CA MET A 362 -47.61 -8.87 -1.08
C MET A 362 -48.12 -10.29 -0.80
N GLU A 363 -49.04 -10.45 0.15
CA GLU A 363 -49.69 -11.72 0.40
C GLU A 363 -50.42 -12.24 -0.86
N ASN A 364 -50.53 -13.56 -1.02
CA ASN A 364 -51.31 -14.12 -2.11
C ASN A 364 -52.81 -13.88 -1.85
N ILE A 365 -53.42 -13.08 -2.71
CA ILE A 365 -54.84 -12.72 -2.59
C ILE A 365 -55.68 -13.75 -3.36
N SER A 366 -56.56 -14.45 -2.65
CA SER A 366 -57.56 -15.31 -3.28
C SER A 366 -58.60 -14.50 -4.06
N THR A 367 -59.43 -15.18 -4.87
CA THR A 367 -60.55 -14.52 -5.55
C THR A 367 -61.44 -13.80 -4.54
N GLN A 368 -61.66 -12.50 -4.78
CA GLN A 368 -62.50 -11.63 -3.97
C GLN A 368 -63.91 -11.55 -4.54
N TYR A 369 -64.89 -11.33 -3.67
CA TYR A 369 -66.31 -11.27 -4.02
C TYR A 369 -66.90 -9.98 -3.48
N ALA A 370 -67.59 -9.22 -4.33
CA ALA A 370 -68.36 -8.06 -3.90
C ALA A 370 -69.78 -8.12 -4.47
N VAL A 371 -70.71 -7.54 -3.74
CA VAL A 371 -72.13 -7.49 -4.10
C VAL A 371 -72.45 -6.09 -4.60
N VAL A 372 -73.19 -5.99 -5.71
CA VAL A 372 -73.62 -4.70 -6.25
C VAL A 372 -74.44 -3.94 -5.20
N GLY A 373 -74.06 -2.68 -4.96
CA GLY A 373 -74.72 -1.79 -4.00
C GLY A 373 -74.30 -1.96 -2.53
N GLU A 374 -73.43 -2.93 -2.21
CA GLU A 374 -72.86 -3.09 -0.87
C GLU A 374 -71.42 -2.56 -0.80
N ARG A 375 -71.02 -1.99 0.34
CA ARG A 375 -69.65 -1.51 0.54
C ARG A 375 -68.71 -2.70 0.64
N TYR A 376 -67.72 -2.74 -0.25
CA TYR A 376 -66.61 -3.67 -0.19
C TYR A 376 -65.42 -3.00 0.51
N TYR A 377 -64.81 -3.72 1.46
CA TYR A 377 -63.65 -3.25 2.21
C TYR A 377 -62.65 -4.40 2.37
N SER A 378 -61.39 -4.17 2.03
CA SER A 378 -60.30 -5.12 2.21
C SER A 378 -58.97 -4.41 2.38
N GLU A 379 -58.12 -4.96 3.24
CA GLU A 379 -56.73 -4.50 3.42
C GLU A 379 -55.78 -5.46 2.70
N LEU A 380 -54.73 -4.92 2.08
CA LEU A 380 -53.68 -5.68 1.43
C LEU A 380 -52.51 -5.87 2.39
N ASN A 381 -52.27 -7.11 2.80
CA ASN A 381 -51.15 -7.44 3.67
C ASN A 381 -49.83 -7.44 2.87
N ILE A 382 -48.88 -6.63 3.34
CA ILE A 382 -47.52 -6.55 2.79
C ILE A 382 -46.52 -6.94 3.87
N TYR A 383 -45.48 -7.65 3.44
CA TYR A 383 -44.36 -8.08 4.26
C TYR A 383 -43.06 -7.54 3.66
N GLY A 384 -42.14 -7.07 4.51
CA GLY A 384 -40.84 -6.54 4.08
C GLY A 384 -40.91 -5.17 3.39
N GLY A 385 -39.86 -4.84 2.65
CA GLY A 385 -39.69 -3.54 1.99
C GLY A 385 -38.87 -2.52 2.80
N MET A 386 -38.32 -1.52 2.11
CA MET A 386 -37.55 -0.41 2.70
C MET A 386 -38.23 0.94 2.45
N GLY A 387 -38.52 1.68 3.52
CA GLY A 387 -39.03 3.05 3.44
C GLY A 387 -40.52 3.13 3.08
N LYS A 388 -40.93 4.25 2.47
CA LYS A 388 -42.34 4.50 2.13
C LYS A 388 -42.83 3.54 1.04
N ILE A 389 -43.98 2.90 1.30
CA ILE A 389 -44.64 2.02 0.35
C ILE A 389 -45.61 2.82 -0.53
N THR A 390 -45.62 2.53 -1.82
CA THR A 390 -46.54 3.09 -2.81
C THR A 390 -47.28 1.98 -3.55
N PHE A 391 -48.57 2.20 -3.82
CA PHE A 391 -49.45 1.25 -4.49
C PHE A 391 -49.83 1.78 -5.87
N PHE A 392 -49.90 0.87 -6.84
CA PHE A 392 -50.40 1.13 -8.17
C PHE A 392 -51.36 0.01 -8.57
N ASP A 393 -52.41 0.35 -9.30
CA ASP A 393 -53.34 -0.61 -9.86
C ASP A 393 -53.62 -0.29 -11.34
N ASP A 394 -54.16 -1.27 -12.07
CA ASP A 394 -54.50 -1.16 -13.48
C ASP A 394 -56.02 -1.05 -13.72
N THR A 395 -56.80 -0.57 -12.72
CA THR A 395 -58.26 -0.57 -12.77
C THR A 395 -58.88 0.82 -12.63
N GLU A 396 -60.09 0.98 -13.16
CA GLU A 396 -60.95 2.14 -12.90
C GLU A 396 -62.04 1.82 -11.86
N LEU A 397 -62.02 0.62 -11.26
CA LEU A 397 -63.04 0.14 -10.33
C LEU A 397 -62.91 0.78 -8.94
N PHE A 398 -61.67 0.94 -8.47
CA PHE A 398 -61.32 1.51 -7.17
C PHE A 398 -59.88 2.04 -7.22
N GLU A 399 -59.51 2.85 -6.24
CA GLU A 399 -58.12 3.23 -5.99
C GLU A 399 -57.65 2.53 -4.71
N VAL A 400 -56.41 2.04 -4.70
CA VAL A 400 -55.79 1.51 -3.48
C VAL A 400 -55.21 2.68 -2.68
N SER A 401 -55.58 2.80 -1.40
CA SER A 401 -55.03 3.85 -0.54
C SER A 401 -53.51 3.66 -0.33
N ASN A 402 -52.82 4.71 0.13
CA ASN A 402 -51.40 4.62 0.54
C ASN A 402 -51.16 3.68 1.72
N GLU A 403 -52.23 3.23 2.41
CA GLU A 403 -52.21 2.28 3.51
C GLU A 403 -52.56 0.85 3.03
N GLY A 404 -52.75 0.66 1.72
CA GLY A 404 -53.09 -0.64 1.13
C GLY A 404 -54.56 -1.04 1.28
N VAL A 405 -55.46 -0.06 1.41
CA VAL A 405 -56.89 -0.31 1.61
C VAL A 405 -57.64 -0.19 0.29
N ILE A 406 -58.49 -1.18 0.00
CA ILE A 406 -59.48 -1.16 -1.08
C ILE A 406 -60.85 -0.92 -0.46
N ASP A 407 -61.49 0.19 -0.80
CA ASP A 407 -62.80 0.58 -0.28
C ASP A 407 -63.67 1.21 -1.37
N PHE A 408 -64.74 0.54 -1.78
CA PHE A 408 -65.67 1.05 -2.80
C PHE A 408 -67.04 0.37 -2.76
N ILE A 409 -68.00 0.90 -3.53
CA ILE A 409 -69.35 0.34 -3.69
C ILE A 409 -69.55 -0.04 -5.17
N PRO A 410 -69.65 -1.33 -5.52
CA PRO A 410 -69.82 -1.75 -6.91
C PRO A 410 -71.18 -1.33 -7.50
N LYS A 411 -71.17 -0.96 -8.78
CA LYS A 411 -72.36 -0.60 -9.57
C LYS A 411 -72.81 -1.74 -10.48
N GLU A 412 -74.07 -1.72 -10.91
CA GLU A 412 -74.64 -2.73 -11.82
C GLU A 412 -73.84 -2.88 -13.13
N GLU A 413 -73.30 -1.79 -13.66
CA GLU A 413 -72.47 -1.78 -14.87
C GLU A 413 -71.11 -2.48 -14.69
N GLN A 414 -70.67 -2.67 -13.44
CA GLN A 414 -69.41 -3.31 -13.07
C GLN A 414 -69.59 -4.81 -12.77
N ARG A 415 -70.77 -5.39 -13.00
CA ARG A 415 -71.03 -6.81 -12.74
C ARG A 415 -70.17 -7.72 -13.63
N GLY A 416 -69.58 -8.77 -13.04
CA GLY A 416 -68.76 -9.73 -13.76
C GLY A 416 -67.43 -10.04 -13.09
N LEU A 417 -66.53 -10.70 -13.83
CA LEU A 417 -65.21 -11.08 -13.35
C LEU A 417 -64.16 -10.09 -13.86
N HIS A 418 -63.51 -9.41 -12.92
CA HIS A 418 -62.40 -8.49 -13.18
C HIS A 418 -61.08 -9.11 -12.74
N LYS A 419 -60.03 -8.83 -13.49
CA LYS A 419 -58.67 -9.26 -13.20
C LYS A 419 -57.83 -8.01 -13.11
N ILE A 420 -57.36 -7.71 -11.91
CA ILE A 420 -56.70 -6.46 -11.57
C ILE A 420 -55.29 -6.79 -11.13
N VAL A 421 -54.30 -6.13 -11.70
CA VAL A 421 -52.91 -6.22 -11.26
C VAL A 421 -52.66 -5.09 -10.30
N VAL A 422 -52.35 -5.43 -9.05
CA VAL A 422 -51.87 -4.47 -8.06
C VAL A 422 -50.36 -4.63 -7.94
N ILE A 423 -49.65 -3.51 -8.05
CA ILE A 423 -48.20 -3.39 -7.94
C ILE A 423 -47.90 -2.60 -6.67
N VAL A 424 -46.92 -3.06 -5.91
CA VAL A 424 -46.41 -2.36 -4.72
C VAL A 424 -44.94 -2.10 -4.94
N GLU A 425 -44.52 -0.87 -4.63
CA GLU A 425 -43.15 -0.41 -4.76
C GLU A 425 -42.69 0.28 -3.47
N ASP A 426 -41.45 0.00 -3.06
CA ASP A 426 -40.79 0.67 -1.93
C ASP A 426 -39.76 1.71 -2.40
N GLU A 427 -39.25 2.54 -1.48
CA GLU A 427 -38.24 3.57 -1.79
C GLU A 427 -36.88 2.97 -2.22
N GLY A 428 -36.65 1.69 -1.91
CA GLY A 428 -35.49 0.90 -2.34
C GLY A 428 -35.60 0.36 -3.78
N MET A 429 -36.64 0.73 -4.54
CA MET A 429 -36.97 0.22 -5.87
C MET A 429 -37.25 -1.30 -5.94
N SER A 430 -37.57 -1.92 -4.80
CA SER A 430 -38.12 -3.27 -4.75
C SER A 430 -39.59 -3.22 -5.16
N ARG A 431 -40.01 -4.20 -5.96
CA ARG A 431 -41.37 -4.25 -6.52
C ARG A 431 -41.93 -5.67 -6.45
N ASP A 432 -43.17 -5.79 -6.00
CA ASP A 432 -43.97 -7.01 -6.13
C ASP A 432 -45.30 -6.69 -6.83
N HIS A 433 -45.90 -7.68 -7.47
CA HIS A 433 -47.20 -7.52 -8.12
C HIS A 433 -48.05 -8.78 -7.96
N LYS A 434 -49.35 -8.59 -7.75
CA LYS A 434 -50.33 -9.68 -7.64
C LYS A 434 -51.50 -9.46 -8.56
N LEU A 435 -51.99 -10.56 -9.13
CA LEU A 435 -53.23 -10.59 -9.88
C LEU A 435 -54.39 -10.89 -8.92
N ILE A 436 -55.19 -9.88 -8.63
CA ILE A 436 -56.43 -10.02 -7.87
C ILE A 436 -57.55 -10.36 -8.84
N LYS A 437 -58.27 -11.44 -8.56
CA LYS A 437 -59.51 -11.78 -9.28
C LYS A 437 -60.67 -11.27 -8.46
N PHE A 438 -61.46 -10.37 -9.03
CA PHE A 438 -62.58 -9.74 -8.36
C PHE A 438 -63.87 -10.16 -9.06
N ARG A 439 -64.79 -10.80 -8.33
CA ARG A 439 -66.10 -11.16 -8.87
C ARG A 439 -67.16 -10.27 -8.24
N ILE A 440 -67.82 -9.48 -9.09
CA ILE A 440 -68.92 -8.61 -8.69
C ILE A 440 -70.22 -9.30 -9.08
N GLU A 441 -71.04 -9.66 -8.10
CA GLU A 441 -72.31 -10.38 -8.27
C GLU A 441 -73.54 -9.52 -7.99
#